data_AF-A0A7K4MMA5-F1
#
_entry.id   AF-A0A7K4MMA5-F1
#
_cell.length_a   1.000
_cell.length_b   1.000
_cell.length_c   1.000
_cell.angle_alpha   90.00
_cell.angle_beta   90.00
_cell.angle_gamma   90.00
#
_symmetry.space_group_name_H-M   'P 1'
#
loop_
_entity.id
_entity.type
_entity.pdbx_description
1 polymer ?
#
loop_
_entity_poly.entity_id
_entity_poly.type
_entity_poly.pdbx_seq_one_letter_code
_entity_poly.pdbx_strand_id
1 'polypeptide(L)' 'MNILPREFYLKNTVTVAKNLLGKRIVRKTGRHEISGIIIETEAYR' A
#
# COMPACT_ATOMS: atom_id res chain seq x y z
N MET A 1 13.31 -4.08 4.17
CA MET A 1 12.11 -3.64 3.42
C MET A 1 11.14 -4.80 3.42
N ASN A 2 10.04 -4.74 4.18
CA ASN A 2 9.07 -5.83 4.21
C ASN A 2 7.96 -5.52 3.19
N ILE A 3 8.00 -6.17 2.03
CA ILE A 3 7.00 -6.00 0.99
C ILE A 3 5.72 -6.69 1.46
N LEU A 4 4.58 -5.99 1.35
CA LEU A 4 3.30 -6.58 1.69
C LEU A 4 3.05 -7.80 0.77
N PRO A 5 2.72 -8.97 1.33
CA PRO A 5 2.59 -10.20 0.56
C PRO A 5 1.28 -10.19 -0.25
N ARG A 6 1.12 -11.09 -1.22
CA ARG A 6 -0.05 -11.11 -2.11
C ARG A 6 -1.36 -11.27 -1.33
N GLU A 7 -1.33 -12.07 -0.28
CA GLU A 7 -2.45 -12.38 0.63
C GLU A 7 -2.96 -11.14 1.37
N PHE A 8 -2.14 -10.08 1.48
CA PHE A 8 -2.60 -8.78 1.99
C PHE A 8 -3.68 -8.18 1.09
N TYR A 9 -3.47 -8.25 -0.23
CA TYR A 9 -4.32 -7.63 -1.25
C TYR A 9 -5.53 -8.49 -1.63
N LEU A 10 -5.53 -9.79 -1.34
CA LEU A 10 -6.62 -10.73 -1.64
C LEU A 10 -7.79 -10.67 -0.63
N LYS A 11 -7.86 -9.63 0.20
CA LYS A 11 -8.95 -9.41 1.17
C LYS A 11 -10.05 -8.57 0.54
N ASN A 12 -11.21 -8.50 1.20
CA ASN A 12 -12.29 -7.58 0.82
C ASN A 12 -11.74 -6.15 0.64
N THR A 13 -12.20 -5.42 -0.40
CA THR A 13 -11.66 -4.11 -0.78
C THR A 13 -11.71 -3.08 0.35
N VAL A 14 -12.76 -3.09 1.18
CA VAL A 14 -12.88 -2.21 2.36
C VAL A 14 -11.81 -2.54 3.41
N THR A 15 -11.50 -3.83 3.59
CA THR A 15 -10.45 -4.29 4.51
C THR A 15 -9.07 -3.90 4.00
N VAL A 16 -8.81 -4.01 2.69
CA VAL A 16 -7.53 -3.59 2.09
C VAL A 16 -7.33 -2.09 2.26
N ALA A 17 -8.34 -1.27 1.93
CA ALA A 17 -8.27 0.19 2.04
C ALA A 17 -7.93 0.64 3.47
N LYS A 18 -8.59 0.08 4.49
CA LYS A 18 -8.29 0.38 5.90
C LYS A 18 -6.87 -0.04 6.30
N ASN A 19 -6.44 -1.23 5.88
CA ASN A 19 -5.13 -1.77 6.24
C ASN A 19 -3.96 -1.08 5.54
N LEU A 20 -4.21 -0.41 4.41
CA LEU A 20 -3.23 0.39 3.69
C LEU A 20 -2.84 1.68 4.42
N LEU A 21 -3.72 2.23 5.27
CA LEU A 21 -3.39 3.41 6.07
C LEU A 21 -2.15 3.15 6.94
N GLY A 22 -1.24 4.13 6.95
CA GLY A 22 0.05 4.05 7.63
C GLY A 22 1.10 3.15 6.94
N LYS A 23 0.77 2.49 5.82
CA LYS A 23 1.76 1.73 5.03
C LYS A 23 2.58 2.68 4.17
N ARG A 24 3.82 2.27 3.87
CA ARG A 24 4.74 3.02 3.02
C ARG A 24 4.60 2.57 1.57
N ILE A 25 4.26 3.49 0.67
CA ILE A 25 4.38 3.28 -0.77
C ILE A 25 5.81 3.64 -1.19
N VAL A 26 6.41 2.81 -2.04
CA VAL A 26 7.79 2.98 -2.50
C VAL A 26 7.84 2.86 -4.02
N ARG A 27 8.43 3.86 -4.68
CA ARG A 27 8.72 3.87 -6.11
C ARG A 27 10.24 3.93 -6.31
N LYS A 28 10.79 2.93 -7.02
CA LYS A 28 12.19 2.93 -7.44
C LYS A 28 12.31 3.30 -8.92
N THR A 29 13.22 4.20 -9.26
CA THR A 29 13.50 4.62 -10.64
C THR A 29 15.00 4.74 -10.83
N GLY A 30 15.60 3.70 -11.41
CA GLY A 30 17.06 3.53 -11.48
C GLY A 30 17.66 3.45 -10.07
N ARG A 31 18.51 4.43 -9.73
CA ARG A 31 19.13 4.56 -8.40
C ARG A 31 18.33 5.42 -7.42
N HIS A 32 17.23 6.03 -7.84
CA HIS A 32 16.40 6.88 -7.00
C HIS A 32 15.28 6.08 -6.34
N GLU A 33 14.98 6.42 -5.09
CA GLU A 33 13.84 5.93 -4.33
C GLU A 33 12.97 7.10 -3.88
N ILE A 34 11.69 7.03 -4.21
CA ILE A 34 10.66 7.98 -3.76
C ILE A 34 9.72 7.18 -2.85
N SER A 35 9.39 7.70 -1.67
CA SER A 35 8.48 7.03 -0.76
C SER A 35 7.54 8.01 -0.06
N GLY A 36 6.39 7.49 0.38
CA GLY A 36 5.40 8.24 1.13
C GLY A 36 4.62 7.32 2.06
N ILE A 37 3.98 7.89 3.08
CA ILE A 37 3.04 7.17 3.94
C ILE A 37 1.63 7.39 3.39
N ILE A 38 0.87 6.31 3.26
CA ILE A 38 -0.52 6.36 2.83
C ILE A 38 -1.36 6.90 4.00
N ILE A 39 -1.92 8.10 3.83
CA ILE A 39 -2.76 8.77 4.84
C ILE A 39 -4.26 8.73 4.52
N GLU A 40 -4.62 8.38 3.29
CA GLU A 40 -6.00 8.37 2.81
C GLU A 40 -6.19 7.23 1.79
N THR A 41 -7.36 6.59 1.82
CA THR A 41 -7.75 5.52 0.90
C THR A 41 -9.26 5.53 0.66
N GLU A 42 -9.68 5.08 -0.52
CA GLU A 42 -11.08 4.86 -0.88
C GLU A 42 -11.30 3.39 -1.28
N ALA A 43 -12.48 2.85 -0.99
CA ALA A 43 -12.84 1.48 -1.35
C ALA A 43 -14.04 1.47 -2.31
N TYR A 44 -13.86 0.89 -3.48
CA TYR A 44 -14.88 0.69 -4.50
C TYR A 44 -15.35 -0.77 -4.48
N ARG A 45 -16.63 -1.01 -4.77
CA ARG A 45 -17.25 -2.34 -4.81
C ARG A 45 -17.56 -2.76 -6.24
#